data_AF-A0A1Y4E7T9-F1
#
_entry.id   AF-A0A1Y4E7T9-F1
#
_cell.length_a   1.000
_cell.length_b   1.000
_cell.length_c   1.000
_cell.angle_alpha   90.00
_cell.angle_beta   90.00
_cell.angle_gamma   90.00
#
_symmetry.space_group_name_H-M   'P 1'
#
loop_
_entity.id
_entity.type
_entity.pdbx_description
1 polymer ?
#
loop_
_entity_poly.entity_id
_entity_poly.type
_entity_poly.pdbx_seq_one_letter_code
_entity_poly.pdbx_strand_id
1 'polypeptide(L)'
;MIQQIEKLKEIINQNSMGHLPLPYRVDLMKQIGNSRTVQKVLCECCKKACSSFPEEFCAENLLVEVLSEMDSYLYKNKGIAESILVSVERLRNYVEQSADSPDNMASWAIISLGYAIRYDAASILAIEDYNGEDDDAFDFESWNADFICSIACSGSNPFVETGNVEKRKEYWLWYVKMVLEVSQNPNVKYQSLPVCKRATPLIDIPVRHQLDLVKTNKRISFDDIRDAILLQIPSGIKWDFIDVLFVSCTSSMLNIHSSTGDKIKIGTMATINICKEFRLKRKEMYMYYPKEGAWFSLKMVINSNSSYNLDFNYDNWDEIPSYFQELDWILSFYTKFPRSIEYTPKWLRKIVGSRKLYLT
;
A
#
# COMPACT_ATOMS: atom_id res chain seq x y z
N MET A 1 7.62 21.51 31.98
CA MET A 1 6.72 21.23 30.84
C MET A 1 5.71 22.36 30.57
N ILE A 2 4.79 22.72 31.48
CA ILE A 2 3.76 23.77 31.21
C ILE A 2 4.35 25.10 30.71
N GLN A 3 5.34 25.66 31.41
CA GLN A 3 6.00 26.92 30.99
C GLN A 3 6.66 26.82 29.60
N GLN A 4 7.21 25.66 29.25
CA GLN A 4 7.77 25.43 27.93
C GLN A 4 6.70 25.35 26.86
N ILE A 5 5.56 24.72 27.14
CA ILE A 5 4.43 24.72 26.20
C ILE A 5 3.98 26.15 25.86
N GLU A 6 3.88 27.03 26.86
CA GLU A 6 3.56 28.45 26.60
C GLU A 6 4.63 29.14 25.73
N LYS A 7 5.92 28.92 26.02
CA LYS A 7 7.02 29.43 25.18
C LYS A 7 6.94 28.90 23.75
N LEU A 8 6.63 27.62 23.55
CA LEU A 8 6.48 27.03 22.22
C LEU A 8 5.29 27.63 21.47
N LYS A 9 4.18 27.92 22.15
CA LYS A 9 3.04 28.63 21.53
C LYS A 9 3.45 30.02 21.05
N GLU A 10 4.27 30.76 21.81
CA GLU A 10 4.79 32.06 21.37
C GLU A 10 5.64 31.93 20.11
N ILE A 11 6.57 30.95 20.08
CA ILE A 11 7.39 30.64 18.91
C ILE A 11 6.53 30.34 17.68
N ILE A 12 5.52 29.48 17.83
CA ILE A 12 4.58 29.14 16.74
C ILE A 12 3.83 30.38 16.25
N ASN A 13 3.40 31.26 17.15
CA ASN A 13 2.68 32.48 16.80
C ASN A 13 3.55 33.51 16.08
N GLN A 14 4.87 33.52 16.33
CA GLN A 14 5.83 34.44 15.72
C GLN A 14 6.43 33.90 14.42
N ASN A 15 6.36 32.59 14.18
CA ASN A 15 6.86 31.98 12.95
C ASN A 15 5.99 32.37 11.74
N SER A 16 6.59 32.99 10.72
CA SER A 16 5.87 33.48 9.52
C SER A 16 5.17 32.38 8.73
N MET A 17 5.68 31.15 8.81
CA MET A 17 5.11 29.98 8.14
C MET A 17 4.21 29.16 9.07
N GLY A 18 3.95 29.64 10.28
CA GLY A 18 3.15 28.94 11.29
C GLY A 18 3.74 27.59 11.69
N HIS A 19 5.05 27.39 11.50
CA HIS A 19 5.78 26.14 11.74
C HIS A 19 6.33 26.06 13.18
N LEU A 20 6.49 24.83 13.68
CA LEU A 20 7.28 24.53 14.87
C LEU A 20 8.60 23.84 14.46
N PRO A 21 9.72 24.57 14.45
CA PRO A 21 11.02 24.04 14.02
C PRO A 21 11.43 22.75 14.74
N LEU A 22 12.10 21.85 14.03
CA LEU A 22 12.58 20.56 14.54
C LEU A 22 13.36 20.67 15.86
N PRO A 23 14.26 21.64 16.10
CA PRO A 23 14.99 21.73 17.37
C PRO A 23 14.08 21.79 18.59
N TYR A 24 12.99 22.56 18.50
CA TYR A 24 12.03 22.68 19.59
C TYR A 24 11.24 21.40 19.83
N ARG A 25 10.97 20.62 18.77
CA ARG A 25 10.30 19.33 18.86
C ARG A 25 11.21 18.28 19.47
N VAL A 26 12.47 18.22 19.03
CA VAL A 26 13.50 17.34 19.60
C VAL A 26 13.68 17.60 21.10
N ASP A 27 13.85 18.87 21.50
CA ASP A 27 13.98 19.23 22.91
C ASP A 27 12.75 18.83 23.72
N LEU A 28 11.55 19.04 23.17
CA LEU A 28 10.30 18.67 23.82
C LEU A 28 10.19 17.14 24.00
N MET A 29 10.49 16.34 22.97
CA MET A 29 10.45 14.87 23.06
C MET A 29 11.52 14.32 24.00
N LYS A 30 12.75 14.86 23.98
CA LYS A 30 13.82 14.46 24.90
C LYS A 30 13.45 14.68 26.36
N GLN A 31 12.71 15.75 26.67
CA GLN A 31 12.23 16.00 28.03
C GLN A 31 11.13 15.04 28.49
N ILE A 32 10.33 14.51 27.57
CA ILE A 32 9.38 13.43 27.92
C ILE A 32 10.16 12.19 28.38
N GLY A 33 11.32 11.92 27.74
CA GLY A 33 12.29 10.90 28.18
C GLY A 33 11.81 9.44 28.07
N ASN A 34 10.57 9.22 27.65
CA ASN A 34 9.97 7.90 27.50
C ASN A 34 9.55 7.68 26.04
N SER A 35 10.21 6.74 25.36
CA SER A 35 9.96 6.42 23.95
C SER A 35 8.50 6.04 23.69
N ARG A 36 7.88 5.26 24.58
CA ARG A 36 6.48 4.82 24.46
C ARG A 36 5.51 6.00 24.51
N THR A 37 5.76 6.99 25.36
CA THR A 37 4.95 8.22 25.43
C THR A 37 5.14 9.06 24.17
N VAL A 38 6.37 9.19 23.65
CA VAL A 38 6.63 9.87 22.37
C VAL A 38 5.89 9.19 21.21
N GLN A 39 5.97 7.87 21.10
CA GLN A 39 5.21 7.09 20.10
C GLN A 39 3.70 7.34 20.19
N LYS A 40 3.15 7.49 21.40
CA LYS A 40 1.73 7.83 21.60
C LYS A 40 1.39 9.21 21.08
N VAL A 41 2.24 10.22 21.33
CA VAL A 41 2.07 11.56 20.74
C VAL A 41 2.03 11.47 19.21
N LEU A 42 2.99 10.76 18.61
CA LEU A 42 3.04 10.55 17.16
C LEU A 42 1.79 9.82 16.64
N CYS A 43 1.27 8.85 17.40
CA CYS A 43 0.02 8.16 17.07
C CYS A 43 -1.19 9.10 17.08
N GLU A 44 -1.29 10.00 18.08
CA GLU A 44 -2.35 11.02 18.10
C GLU A 44 -2.24 11.99 16.90
N CYS A 45 -1.02 12.30 16.45
CA CYS A 45 -0.79 13.09 15.23
C CYS A 45 -1.36 12.38 14.00
N CYS A 46 -1.03 11.09 13.80
CA CYS A 46 -1.57 10.30 12.69
C CYS A 46 -3.09 10.24 12.70
N LYS A 47 -3.72 10.03 13.87
CA LYS A 47 -5.18 10.03 14.00
C LYS A 47 -5.80 11.37 13.61
N LYS A 48 -5.19 12.49 14.01
CA LYS A 48 -5.67 13.83 13.63
C LYS A 48 -5.55 14.05 12.12
N ALA A 49 -4.41 13.71 11.53
CA ALA A 49 -4.21 13.83 10.09
C ALA A 49 -5.25 13.00 9.32
N CYS A 50 -5.42 11.72 9.67
CA CYS A 50 -6.40 10.85 9.04
C CYS A 50 -7.85 11.34 9.21
N SER A 51 -8.17 11.93 10.37
CA SER A 51 -9.51 12.50 10.62
C SER A 51 -9.84 13.70 9.73
N SER A 52 -8.84 14.31 9.09
CA SER A 52 -9.05 15.39 8.10
C SER A 52 -9.46 14.87 6.73
N PHE A 53 -9.38 13.55 6.51
CA PHE A 53 -9.63 12.85 5.25
C PHE A 53 -10.57 11.64 5.47
N PRO A 54 -11.81 11.87 5.93
CA PRO A 54 -12.72 10.80 6.35
C PRO A 54 -13.22 9.91 5.19
N GLU A 55 -13.11 10.38 3.94
CA GLU A 55 -13.48 9.59 2.76
C GLU A 55 -12.36 8.63 2.36
N GLU A 56 -11.11 9.06 2.49
CA GLU A 56 -9.91 8.33 2.15
C GLU A 56 -9.54 7.34 3.26
N PHE A 57 -9.53 7.78 4.52
CA PHE A 57 -9.17 6.98 5.69
C PHE A 57 -10.40 6.42 6.38
N CYS A 58 -11.02 5.45 5.71
CA CYS A 58 -12.15 4.72 6.25
C CYS A 58 -11.75 3.30 6.72
N ALA A 59 -12.66 2.60 7.41
CA ALA A 59 -12.40 1.28 8.01
C ALA A 59 -11.96 0.16 7.03
N GLU A 60 -12.13 0.35 5.72
CA GLU A 60 -11.65 -0.61 4.71
C GLU A 60 -10.28 -0.23 4.11
N ASN A 61 -9.71 0.91 4.50
CA ASN A 61 -8.39 1.35 4.09
C ASN A 61 -7.32 0.52 4.83
N LEU A 62 -6.40 -0.07 4.07
CA LEU A 62 -5.31 -0.90 4.59
C LEU A 62 -4.44 -0.16 5.62
N LEU A 63 -4.23 1.14 5.46
CA LEU A 63 -3.43 1.95 6.38
C LEU A 63 -4.17 2.21 7.70
N VAL A 64 -5.51 2.28 7.68
CA VAL A 64 -6.32 2.40 8.90
C VAL A 64 -6.27 1.10 9.70
N GLU A 65 -6.24 -0.06 9.03
CA GLU A 65 -6.03 -1.36 9.68
C GLU A 65 -4.69 -1.36 10.44
N VAL A 66 -3.58 -0.96 9.80
CA VAL A 66 -2.27 -0.89 10.47
C VAL A 66 -2.22 0.19 11.56
N LEU A 67 -2.82 1.37 11.36
CA LEU A 67 -2.93 2.38 12.41
C LEU A 67 -3.73 1.86 13.63
N SER A 68 -4.73 1.01 13.41
CA SER A 68 -5.48 0.34 14.49
C SER A 68 -4.64 -0.68 15.25
N GLU A 69 -3.78 -1.43 14.56
CA GLU A 69 -2.79 -2.32 15.17
C GLU A 69 -1.81 -1.53 16.04
N MET A 70 -1.25 -0.43 15.51
CA MET A 70 -0.36 0.46 16.25
C MET A 70 -1.03 1.08 17.49
N ASP A 71 -2.26 1.59 17.35
CA ASP A 71 -3.04 2.14 18.46
C ASP A 71 -3.35 1.09 19.54
N SER A 72 -3.64 -0.15 19.13
CA SER A 72 -3.86 -1.26 20.06
C SER A 72 -2.58 -1.67 20.77
N TYR A 73 -1.45 -1.69 20.08
CA TYR A 73 -0.15 -1.92 20.67
C TYR A 73 0.17 -0.84 21.71
N LEU A 74 0.09 0.43 21.33
CA LEU A 74 0.49 1.56 22.17
C LEU A 74 -0.35 1.69 23.45
N TYR A 75 -1.66 1.49 23.37
CA TYR A 75 -2.59 1.77 24.48
C TYR A 75 -3.18 0.53 25.16
N LYS A 76 -3.20 -0.63 24.49
CA LYS A 76 -3.78 -1.87 25.04
C LYS A 76 -2.74 -2.97 25.22
N ASN A 77 -1.47 -2.71 24.92
CA ASN A 77 -0.37 -3.70 24.96
C ASN A 77 -0.71 -4.97 24.15
N LYS A 78 -1.39 -4.81 23.00
CA LYS A 78 -1.78 -5.91 22.13
C LYS A 78 -0.91 -5.94 20.87
N GLY A 79 -0.29 -7.08 20.58
CA GLY A 79 0.64 -7.25 19.45
C GLY A 79 2.10 -6.95 19.82
N ILE A 80 2.99 -7.00 18.83
CA ILE A 80 4.43 -6.75 18.99
C ILE A 80 4.95 -5.79 17.91
N ALA A 81 6.07 -5.12 18.17
CA ALA A 81 6.64 -4.14 17.24
C ALA A 81 7.09 -4.79 15.92
N GLU A 82 7.54 -6.04 15.95
CA GLU A 82 7.97 -6.79 14.78
C GLU A 82 6.82 -7.05 13.81
N SER A 83 5.63 -7.42 14.31
CA SER A 83 4.47 -7.63 13.45
C SER A 83 3.99 -6.32 12.83
N ILE A 84 4.08 -5.21 13.57
CA ILE A 84 3.77 -3.87 13.04
C ILE A 84 4.74 -3.50 11.92
N LEU A 85 6.04 -3.76 12.10
CA LEU A 85 7.03 -3.51 11.04
C LEU A 85 6.72 -4.31 9.78
N VAL A 86 6.36 -5.59 9.91
CA VAL A 86 5.97 -6.41 8.74
C VAL A 86 4.77 -5.80 8.01
N SER A 87 3.73 -5.36 8.74
CA SER A 87 2.57 -4.67 8.15
C SER A 87 2.95 -3.36 7.45
N VAL A 88 3.88 -2.60 8.05
CA VAL A 88 4.37 -1.31 7.52
C VAL A 88 5.20 -1.49 6.26
N GLU A 89 6.16 -2.40 6.25
CA GLU A 89 7.01 -2.70 5.08
C GLU A 89 6.16 -3.16 3.89
N ARG A 90 5.11 -3.96 4.13
CA ARG A 90 4.17 -4.39 3.07
C ARG A 90 3.46 -3.21 2.40
N LEU A 91 3.26 -2.11 3.11
CA LEU A 91 2.54 -0.92 2.61
C LEU A 91 3.46 0.20 2.15
N ARG A 92 4.76 0.15 2.46
CA ARG A 92 5.71 1.23 2.16
C ARG A 92 5.72 1.60 0.67
N ASN A 93 6.06 0.64 -0.19
CA ASN A 93 6.11 0.85 -1.64
C ASN A 93 4.73 1.24 -2.21
N TYR A 94 3.66 0.73 -1.60
CA TYR A 94 2.29 1.05 -1.99
C TYR A 94 1.94 2.54 -1.72
N VAL A 95 2.43 3.11 -0.61
CA VAL A 95 2.23 4.54 -0.31
C VAL A 95 3.14 5.43 -1.17
N GLU A 96 4.38 5.00 -1.40
CA GLU A 96 5.38 5.78 -2.15
C GLU A 96 4.94 6.14 -3.57
N GLN A 97 4.16 5.28 -4.24
CA GLN A 97 3.63 5.52 -5.59
C GLN A 97 2.64 6.71 -5.72
N SER A 98 2.44 7.51 -4.67
CA SER A 98 1.40 8.53 -4.61
C SER A 98 1.72 9.80 -3.79
N ALA A 99 2.99 10.12 -3.51
CA ALA A 99 3.37 11.16 -2.55
C ALA A 99 2.97 12.64 -2.85
N ASP A 100 2.08 12.92 -3.80
CA ASP A 100 1.83 14.29 -4.31
C ASP A 100 0.60 14.99 -3.71
N SER A 101 -0.07 14.40 -2.71
CA SER A 101 -1.28 14.99 -2.12
C SER A 101 -1.32 14.90 -0.58
N PRO A 102 -2.10 15.78 0.10
CA PRO A 102 -2.15 15.82 1.56
C PRO A 102 -2.61 14.51 2.24
N ASP A 103 -3.53 13.76 1.63
CA ASP A 103 -3.96 12.44 2.08
C ASP A 103 -2.84 11.39 1.94
N ASN A 104 -1.97 11.53 0.93
CA ASN A 104 -0.79 10.68 0.79
C ASN A 104 0.29 11.01 1.82
N MET A 105 0.40 12.27 2.26
CA MET A 105 1.21 12.62 3.42
C MET A 105 0.67 11.98 4.70
N ALA A 106 -0.66 11.97 4.92
CA ALA A 106 -1.25 11.24 6.04
C ALA A 106 -0.94 9.73 5.97
N SER A 107 -0.91 9.15 4.76
CA SER A 107 -0.50 7.76 4.54
C SER A 107 0.96 7.54 4.95
N TRP A 108 1.86 8.45 4.56
CA TRP A 108 3.28 8.35 4.89
C TRP A 108 3.56 8.56 6.39
N ALA A 109 2.77 9.40 7.07
CA ALA A 109 2.87 9.56 8.51
C ALA A 109 2.58 8.25 9.26
N ILE A 110 1.67 7.40 8.76
CA ILE A 110 1.41 6.06 9.33
C ILE A 110 2.64 5.16 9.15
N ILE A 111 3.30 5.20 7.99
CA ILE A 111 4.55 4.46 7.76
C ILE A 111 5.64 4.93 8.73
N SER A 112 5.84 6.25 8.86
CA SER A 112 6.80 6.86 9.79
C SER A 112 6.51 6.48 11.25
N LEU A 113 5.24 6.46 11.68
CA LEU A 113 4.84 5.98 13.01
C LEU A 113 5.22 4.51 13.24
N GLY A 114 5.05 3.66 12.23
CA GLY A 114 5.45 2.26 12.26
C GLY A 114 6.94 2.09 12.58
N TYR A 115 7.79 2.87 11.92
CA TYR A 115 9.22 2.91 12.20
C TYR A 115 9.53 3.47 13.59
N ALA A 116 8.85 4.54 14.01
CA ALA A 116 9.01 5.08 15.35
C ALA A 116 8.62 4.05 16.44
N ILE A 117 7.62 3.20 16.19
CA ILE A 117 7.26 2.08 17.06
C ILE A 117 8.38 1.03 17.12
N ARG A 118 8.92 0.66 15.95
CA ARG A 118 9.95 -0.38 15.84
C ARG A 118 11.27 0.01 16.48
N TYR A 119 11.65 1.28 16.36
CA TYR A 119 12.96 1.82 16.73
C TYR A 119 12.87 2.81 17.89
N ASP A 120 11.92 2.63 18.82
CA ASP A 120 11.83 3.40 20.06
C ASP A 120 11.84 4.93 19.88
N ALA A 121 11.23 5.42 18.81
CA ALA A 121 11.19 6.82 18.40
C ALA A 121 12.58 7.46 18.24
N ALA A 122 13.59 6.66 17.86
CA ALA A 122 14.94 7.15 17.57
C ALA A 122 14.97 8.29 16.54
N SER A 123 14.03 8.29 15.58
CA SER A 123 13.89 9.33 14.54
C SER A 123 13.71 10.76 15.07
N ILE A 124 13.34 10.93 16.35
CA ILE A 124 13.26 12.24 17.01
C ILE A 124 14.08 12.30 18.32
N LEU A 125 14.30 11.16 18.99
CA LEU A 125 15.03 11.10 20.26
C LEU A 125 16.55 11.00 20.07
N ALA A 126 17.00 10.40 18.98
CA ALA A 126 18.40 10.08 18.69
C ALA A 126 18.69 10.22 17.19
N ILE A 127 18.42 11.40 16.64
CA ILE A 127 18.71 11.74 15.24
C ILE A 127 20.24 11.67 15.03
N GLU A 128 20.67 10.88 14.05
CA GLU A 128 22.08 10.73 13.69
C GLU A 128 22.63 12.06 13.14
N ASP A 129 23.84 12.42 13.56
CA ASP A 129 24.56 13.63 13.16
C ASP A 129 23.78 14.96 13.29
N TYR A 130 22.80 15.03 14.20
CA TYR A 130 21.95 16.20 14.38
C TYR A 130 22.64 17.35 15.14
N ASN A 131 22.77 18.51 14.49
CA ASN A 131 23.39 19.71 15.02
C ASN A 131 22.42 20.89 15.20
N GLY A 132 21.10 20.63 15.14
CA GLY A 132 20.07 21.65 15.32
C GLY A 132 19.47 22.18 14.02
N GLU A 133 19.59 21.41 12.94
CA GLU A 133 18.95 21.66 11.66
C GLU A 133 17.40 21.60 11.78
N ASP A 134 16.68 22.18 10.81
CA ASP A 134 15.24 22.03 10.67
C ASP A 134 14.91 20.93 9.63
N ASP A 135 13.64 20.62 9.42
CA ASP A 135 13.20 19.49 8.59
C ASP A 135 13.64 19.58 7.10
N ASP A 136 13.98 20.78 6.59
CA ASP A 136 14.45 20.98 5.20
C ASP A 136 15.87 20.45 4.94
N ALA A 137 16.63 20.18 5.99
CA ALA A 137 17.95 19.55 5.88
C ALA A 137 17.89 18.04 5.61
N PHE A 138 16.69 17.43 5.68
CA PHE A 138 16.50 16.00 5.61
C PHE A 138 15.59 15.60 4.45
N ASP A 139 15.88 14.44 3.85
CA ASP A 139 14.99 13.80 2.89
C ASP A 139 13.69 13.34 3.56
N PHE A 140 12.62 13.24 2.76
CA PHE A 140 11.28 12.99 3.28
C PHE A 140 11.13 11.64 3.99
N GLU A 141 11.98 10.65 3.70
CA GLU A 141 12.05 9.37 4.40
C GLU A 141 12.54 9.50 5.86
N SER A 142 13.28 10.57 6.17
CA SER A 142 13.80 10.86 7.50
C SER A 142 12.85 11.73 8.33
N TRP A 143 11.78 12.24 7.72
CA TRP A 143 10.82 13.09 8.42
C TRP A 143 10.02 12.34 9.47
N ASN A 144 9.79 13.03 10.59
CA ASN A 144 9.02 12.52 11.71
C ASN A 144 7.52 12.59 11.45
N ALA A 145 6.76 11.63 11.99
CA ALA A 145 5.32 11.54 11.79
C ALA A 145 4.56 12.81 12.20
N ASP A 146 5.00 13.54 13.22
CA ASP A 146 4.42 14.81 13.65
C ASP A 146 4.58 15.91 12.60
N PHE A 147 5.75 16.01 11.96
CA PHE A 147 6.01 16.95 10.87
C PHE A 147 5.21 16.56 9.61
N ILE A 148 5.23 15.29 9.21
CA ILE A 148 4.46 14.80 8.05
C ILE A 148 2.96 15.05 8.25
N CYS A 149 2.42 14.82 9.45
CA CYS A 149 1.03 15.12 9.77
C CYS A 149 0.71 16.63 9.67
N SER A 150 1.68 17.51 9.98
CA SER A 150 1.51 18.96 9.80
C SER A 150 1.35 19.32 8.31
N ILE A 151 2.10 18.66 7.44
CA ILE A 151 2.00 18.80 5.98
C ILE A 151 0.62 18.33 5.53
N ALA A 152 0.19 17.14 5.97
CA ALA A 152 -1.13 16.61 5.65
C ALA A 152 -2.27 17.56 6.06
N CYS A 153 -2.20 18.17 7.25
CA CYS A 153 -3.24 19.07 7.75
C CYS A 153 -3.24 20.45 7.08
N SER A 154 -2.06 20.96 6.70
CA SER A 154 -1.87 22.31 6.13
C SER A 154 -1.81 22.35 4.61
N GLY A 155 -1.64 21.19 3.96
CA GLY A 155 -1.60 21.01 2.51
C GLY A 155 -0.21 21.11 1.89
N SER A 156 0.83 21.54 2.63
CA SER A 156 2.21 21.59 2.13
C SER A 156 3.23 21.79 3.26
N ASN A 157 4.52 21.60 2.96
CA ASN A 157 5.62 21.82 3.90
C ASN A 157 5.94 23.33 4.05
N PRO A 158 6.54 23.77 5.18
CA PRO A 158 6.77 25.17 5.48
C PRO A 158 7.92 25.84 4.73
N PHE A 159 8.73 25.06 4.01
CA PHE A 159 9.90 25.56 3.29
C PHE A 159 9.59 25.84 1.82
N VAL A 160 8.38 25.52 1.39
CA VAL A 160 7.81 25.96 0.12
C VAL A 160 6.69 26.96 0.41
N GLU A 161 6.58 28.04 -0.36
CA GLU A 161 5.56 29.09 -0.20
C GLU A 161 4.17 28.61 -0.69
N THR A 162 3.76 27.41 -0.28
CA THR A 162 2.51 26.78 -0.63
C THR A 162 1.84 26.21 0.63
N GLY A 163 0.54 25.91 0.54
CA GLY A 163 -0.27 25.44 1.67
C GLY A 163 -0.86 26.57 2.54
N ASN A 164 -1.50 26.18 3.63
CA ASN A 164 -2.24 27.08 4.51
C ASN A 164 -1.50 27.29 5.85
N VAL A 165 -0.91 28.47 5.99
CA VAL A 165 -0.14 28.90 7.18
C VAL A 165 -0.98 28.82 8.46
N GLU A 166 -2.23 29.30 8.44
CA GLU A 166 -3.11 29.28 9.61
C GLU A 166 -3.44 27.85 10.04
N LYS A 167 -3.72 26.94 9.11
CA LYS A 167 -3.94 25.53 9.42
C LYS A 167 -2.70 24.85 9.99
N ARG A 168 -1.50 25.21 9.50
CA ARG A 168 -0.23 24.69 10.04
C ARG A 168 -0.03 25.16 11.48
N LYS A 169 -0.30 26.45 11.73
CA LYS A 169 -0.26 27.06 13.05
C LYS A 169 -1.26 26.39 14.00
N GLU A 170 -2.51 26.20 13.58
CA GLU A 170 -3.53 25.47 14.34
C GLU A 170 -3.08 24.04 14.69
N TYR A 171 -2.47 23.34 13.74
CA TYR A 171 -1.93 22.00 13.97
C TYR A 171 -0.84 22.01 15.06
N TRP A 172 0.14 22.91 14.98
CA TRP A 172 1.23 22.94 15.95
C TRP A 172 0.80 23.41 17.33
N LEU A 173 -0.14 24.36 17.42
CA LEU A 173 -0.76 24.76 18.69
C LEU A 173 -1.53 23.60 19.34
N TRP A 174 -2.25 22.81 18.53
CA TRP A 174 -2.86 21.57 18.99
C TRP A 174 -1.82 20.54 19.42
N TYR A 175 -0.73 20.37 18.66
CA TYR A 175 0.33 19.40 18.94
C TYR A 175 0.97 19.64 20.31
N VAL A 176 1.40 20.88 20.62
CA VAL A 176 2.04 21.18 21.91
C VAL A 176 1.09 20.95 23.09
N LYS A 177 -0.21 21.21 22.91
CA LYS A 177 -1.23 20.85 23.91
C LYS A 177 -1.36 19.33 24.06
N MET A 178 -1.40 18.60 22.94
CA MET A 178 -1.52 17.15 22.94
C MET A 178 -0.31 16.48 23.59
N VAL A 179 0.91 17.00 23.35
CA VAL A 179 2.13 16.54 24.03
C VAL A 179 1.98 16.64 25.55
N LEU A 180 1.48 17.77 26.06
CA LEU A 180 1.26 17.96 27.49
C LEU A 180 0.24 16.94 28.04
N GLU A 181 -0.89 16.79 27.36
CA GLU A 181 -1.97 15.89 27.77
C GLU A 181 -1.49 14.43 27.83
N VAL A 182 -0.87 13.93 26.75
CA VAL A 182 -0.33 12.57 26.67
C VAL A 182 0.80 12.36 27.68
N SER A 183 1.66 13.36 27.92
CA SER A 183 2.73 13.24 28.91
C SER A 183 2.20 13.12 30.33
N GLN A 184 1.10 13.81 30.65
CA GLN A 184 0.46 13.76 31.97
C GLN A 184 -0.34 12.47 32.18
N ASN A 185 -1.02 11.98 31.13
CA ASN A 185 -1.87 10.79 31.22
C ASN A 185 -1.61 9.84 30.04
N PRO A 186 -0.45 9.15 30.00
CA PRO A 186 -0.02 8.40 28.82
C PRO A 186 -0.90 7.19 28.50
N ASN A 187 -1.81 6.78 29.39
CA ASN A 187 -2.70 5.64 29.15
C ASN A 187 -4.09 6.06 28.62
N VAL A 188 -4.37 7.36 28.55
CA VAL A 188 -5.62 7.90 28.02
C VAL A 188 -5.50 8.05 26.51
N LYS A 189 -6.56 7.65 25.78
CA LYS A 189 -6.70 7.93 24.35
C LYS A 189 -7.41 9.26 24.16
N TYR A 190 -6.86 10.12 23.30
CA TYR A 190 -7.37 11.47 23.08
C TYR A 190 -8.15 11.58 21.77
N GLN A 191 -7.63 11.00 20.69
CA GLN A 191 -8.28 10.93 19.40
C GLN A 191 -8.87 9.53 19.16
N SER A 192 -10.04 9.51 18.53
CA SER A 192 -10.63 8.28 18.00
C SER A 192 -9.96 7.91 16.67
N LEU A 193 -9.94 6.62 16.36
CA LEU A 193 -9.59 6.20 15.01
C LEU A 193 -10.66 6.70 14.01
N PRO A 194 -10.28 6.99 12.75
CA PRO A 194 -11.23 7.33 11.71
C PRO A 194 -12.31 6.26 11.59
N VAL A 195 -13.58 6.66 11.60
CA VAL A 195 -14.73 5.75 11.46
C VAL A 195 -15.35 5.95 10.09
N CYS A 196 -15.51 4.86 9.32
CA CYS A 196 -16.24 4.94 8.06
C CYS A 196 -17.71 5.24 8.31
N LYS A 197 -18.25 6.29 7.68
CA LYS A 197 -19.68 6.60 7.73
C LYS A 197 -20.51 5.81 6.71
N ARG A 198 -19.87 5.10 5.75
CA ARG A 198 -20.57 4.35 4.69
C ARG A 198 -20.12 2.89 4.67
N ALA A 199 -21.08 1.97 4.73
CA ALA A 199 -20.80 0.57 4.45
C ALA A 199 -20.47 0.43 2.95
N THR A 200 -19.35 -0.21 2.62
CA THR A 200 -19.04 -0.56 1.23
C THR A 200 -20.05 -1.62 0.78
N PRO A 201 -20.81 -1.38 -0.29
CA PRO A 201 -21.77 -2.36 -0.76
C PRO A 201 -21.05 -3.67 -1.13
N LEU A 202 -21.67 -4.79 -0.76
CA LEU A 202 -21.30 -6.08 -1.33
C LEU A 202 -21.70 -6.03 -2.81
N ILE A 203 -20.72 -6.27 -3.67
CA ILE A 203 -20.91 -6.32 -5.12
C ILE A 203 -20.75 -7.78 -5.50
N ASP A 204 -21.79 -8.35 -6.09
CA ASP A 204 -21.70 -9.63 -6.77
C ASP A 204 -20.98 -9.41 -8.11
N ILE A 205 -19.90 -10.16 -8.34
CA ILE A 205 -19.06 -9.94 -9.52
C ILE A 205 -19.73 -10.61 -10.72
N PRO A 206 -20.08 -9.85 -11.78
CA PRO A 206 -20.73 -10.44 -12.94
C PRO A 206 -19.85 -11.47 -13.66
N VAL A 207 -20.49 -12.38 -14.39
CA VAL A 207 -19.80 -13.34 -15.26
C VAL A 207 -18.99 -12.59 -16.32
N ARG A 208 -17.77 -13.07 -16.58
CA ARG A 208 -16.83 -12.46 -17.52
C ARG A 208 -17.02 -13.02 -18.93
N HIS A 209 -17.17 -12.15 -19.91
CA HIS A 209 -17.37 -12.52 -21.31
C HIS A 209 -16.04 -12.77 -22.04
N GLN A 210 -14.91 -12.35 -21.47
CA GLN A 210 -13.60 -12.63 -22.09
C GLN A 210 -13.35 -14.12 -22.35
N LEU A 211 -13.91 -15.02 -21.54
CA LEU A 211 -13.77 -16.46 -21.73
C LEU A 211 -14.42 -16.94 -23.03
N ASP A 212 -15.51 -16.29 -23.45
CA ASP A 212 -16.23 -16.62 -24.69
C ASP A 212 -15.40 -16.30 -25.93
N LEU A 213 -14.43 -15.37 -25.85
CA LEU A 213 -13.51 -15.08 -26.95
C LEU A 213 -12.66 -16.29 -27.34
N VAL A 214 -12.39 -17.18 -26.38
CA VAL A 214 -11.55 -18.36 -26.58
C VAL A 214 -12.39 -19.60 -26.83
N LYS A 215 -13.46 -19.81 -26.05
CA LYS A 215 -14.26 -21.04 -26.11
C LYS A 215 -15.30 -21.01 -27.24
N THR A 216 -16.20 -20.04 -27.19
CA THR A 216 -17.41 -20.01 -28.02
C THR A 216 -17.17 -19.33 -29.36
N ASN A 217 -16.59 -18.13 -29.31
CA ASN A 217 -16.38 -17.29 -30.49
C ASN A 217 -15.08 -17.61 -31.23
N LYS A 218 -14.14 -18.33 -30.57
CA LYS A 218 -12.81 -18.72 -31.10
C LYS A 218 -12.07 -17.57 -31.79
N ARG A 219 -12.25 -16.34 -31.31
CA ARG A 219 -11.58 -15.14 -31.83
C ARG A 219 -10.12 -15.07 -31.42
N ILE A 220 -9.81 -15.60 -30.24
CA ILE A 220 -8.46 -15.63 -29.67
C ILE A 220 -8.09 -17.09 -29.43
N SER A 221 -7.02 -17.55 -30.08
CA SER A 221 -6.45 -18.87 -29.86
C SER A 221 -5.16 -18.81 -29.03
N PHE A 222 -4.91 -19.88 -28.28
CA PHE A 222 -3.69 -20.16 -27.52
C PHE A 222 -2.89 -21.32 -28.15
N ASP A 223 -3.24 -21.75 -29.37
CA ASP A 223 -2.56 -22.82 -30.10
C ASP A 223 -1.06 -22.55 -30.24
N ASP A 224 -0.65 -21.35 -30.64
CA ASP A 224 0.78 -21.00 -30.80
C ASP A 224 1.55 -21.15 -29.48
N ILE A 225 0.91 -20.83 -28.36
CA ILE A 225 1.50 -20.95 -27.02
C ILE A 225 1.60 -22.43 -26.62
N ARG A 226 0.53 -23.21 -26.85
CA ARG A 226 0.54 -24.66 -26.66
C ARG A 226 1.70 -25.28 -27.43
N ASP A 227 1.79 -24.99 -28.73
CA ASP A 227 2.76 -25.60 -29.63
C ASP A 227 4.19 -25.21 -29.24
N ALA A 228 4.40 -23.94 -28.88
CA ALA A 228 5.68 -23.47 -28.34
C ALA A 228 6.08 -24.21 -27.06
N ILE A 229 5.14 -24.50 -26.15
CA ILE A 229 5.40 -25.25 -24.91
C ILE A 229 5.73 -26.71 -25.23
N LEU A 230 4.93 -27.38 -26.06
CA LEU A 230 5.13 -28.78 -26.42
C LEU A 230 6.49 -29.02 -27.10
N LEU A 231 6.96 -28.07 -27.91
CA LEU A 231 8.30 -28.11 -28.51
C LEU A 231 9.46 -28.08 -27.50
N GLN A 232 9.22 -27.61 -26.27
CA GLN A 232 10.23 -27.57 -25.21
C GLN A 232 10.24 -28.81 -24.33
N ILE A 233 9.28 -29.72 -24.48
CA ILE A 233 9.19 -30.92 -23.64
C ILE A 233 10.28 -31.91 -24.08
N PRO A 234 11.19 -32.34 -23.17
CA PRO A 234 12.24 -33.29 -23.50
C PRO A 234 11.69 -34.61 -24.05
N SER A 235 12.37 -35.15 -25.07
CA SER A 235 12.05 -36.47 -25.61
C SER A 235 12.21 -37.55 -24.54
N GLY A 236 11.23 -38.47 -24.45
CA GLY A 236 11.26 -39.60 -23.52
C GLY A 236 10.57 -39.36 -22.17
N ILE A 237 10.12 -38.14 -21.86
CA ILE A 237 9.22 -37.90 -20.73
C ILE A 237 7.84 -38.44 -21.11
N LYS A 238 7.31 -39.38 -20.31
CA LYS A 238 5.90 -39.78 -20.39
C LYS A 238 5.07 -38.80 -19.59
N TRP A 239 4.03 -38.26 -20.21
CA TRP A 239 3.09 -37.34 -19.58
C TRP A 239 1.70 -37.58 -20.17
N ASP A 240 0.68 -37.53 -19.31
CA ASP A 240 -0.74 -37.61 -19.72
C ASP A 240 -1.29 -36.21 -20.00
N PHE A 241 -0.86 -35.25 -19.19
CA PHE A 241 -1.12 -33.82 -19.35
C PHE A 241 0.07 -32.99 -18.86
N ILE A 242 0.10 -31.73 -19.26
CA ILE A 242 1.06 -30.71 -18.83
C ILE A 242 0.29 -29.56 -18.19
N ASP A 243 0.64 -29.26 -16.95
CA ASP A 243 0.11 -28.12 -16.21
C ASP A 243 1.01 -26.90 -16.39
N VAL A 244 0.43 -25.84 -16.89
CA VAL A 244 1.09 -24.55 -17.12
C VAL A 244 0.43 -23.51 -16.24
N LEU A 245 1.20 -22.90 -15.33
CA LEU A 245 0.77 -21.76 -14.55
C LEU A 245 1.53 -20.52 -15.02
N PHE A 246 0.80 -19.53 -15.51
CA PHE A 246 1.32 -18.22 -15.85
C PHE A 246 0.74 -17.16 -14.90
N VAL A 247 1.59 -16.33 -14.32
CA VAL A 247 1.21 -15.23 -13.43
C VAL A 247 1.97 -13.99 -13.87
N SER A 248 1.30 -12.83 -13.94
CA SER A 248 1.99 -11.59 -14.29
C SER A 248 1.32 -10.34 -13.72
N CYS A 249 2.10 -9.55 -12.99
CA CYS A 249 1.77 -8.17 -12.59
C CYS A 249 2.81 -7.22 -13.22
N THR A 250 3.78 -6.74 -12.42
CA THR A 250 5.00 -6.06 -12.90
C THR A 250 6.04 -7.05 -13.40
N SER A 251 6.23 -8.14 -12.67
CA SER A 251 7.03 -9.31 -13.08
C SER A 251 6.15 -10.40 -13.71
N SER A 252 6.77 -11.49 -14.19
CA SER A 252 6.07 -12.65 -14.75
C SER A 252 6.69 -13.95 -14.24
N MET A 253 5.86 -14.97 -14.02
CA MET A 253 6.28 -16.33 -13.71
C MET A 253 5.58 -17.30 -14.65
N LEU A 254 6.35 -18.28 -15.13
CA LEU A 254 5.88 -19.41 -15.90
C LEU A 254 6.38 -20.69 -15.23
N ASN A 255 5.45 -21.50 -14.76
CA ASN A 255 5.74 -22.83 -14.23
C ASN A 255 5.08 -23.87 -15.12
N ILE A 256 5.84 -24.91 -15.46
CA ILE A 256 5.39 -26.02 -16.30
C ILE A 256 5.69 -27.30 -15.54
N HIS A 257 4.66 -28.11 -15.31
CA HIS A 257 4.77 -29.41 -14.65
C HIS A 257 4.16 -30.49 -15.54
N SER A 258 4.74 -31.68 -15.50
CA SER A 258 4.12 -32.86 -16.08
C SER A 258 3.04 -33.44 -15.16
N SER A 259 2.26 -34.40 -15.66
CA SER A 259 1.24 -35.10 -14.88
C SER A 259 1.76 -35.86 -13.65
N THR A 260 3.07 -36.13 -13.56
CA THR A 260 3.72 -36.73 -12.37
C THR A 260 4.07 -35.69 -11.30
N GLY A 261 3.89 -34.39 -11.59
CA GLY A 261 4.31 -33.28 -10.75
C GLY A 261 5.74 -32.81 -11.00
N ASP A 262 6.49 -33.46 -11.90
CA ASP A 262 7.86 -33.06 -12.21
C ASP A 262 7.91 -31.74 -12.94
N LYS A 263 8.73 -30.80 -12.43
CA LYS A 263 8.94 -29.49 -13.04
C LYS A 263 9.74 -29.61 -14.34
N ILE A 264 9.15 -29.14 -15.43
CA ILE A 264 9.79 -29.09 -16.75
C ILE A 264 10.53 -27.76 -16.88
N LYS A 265 11.86 -27.85 -17.02
CA LYS A 265 12.72 -26.68 -17.28
C LYS A 265 12.84 -26.46 -18.78
N ILE A 266 12.45 -25.27 -19.22
CA ILE A 266 12.59 -24.84 -20.62
C ILE A 266 13.66 -23.75 -20.74
N GLY A 267 14.18 -23.53 -21.96
CA GLY A 267 15.24 -22.54 -22.19
C GLY A 267 14.81 -21.10 -21.89
N THR A 268 15.73 -20.25 -21.43
CA THR A 268 15.45 -18.86 -21.04
C THR A 268 14.75 -18.06 -22.14
N MET A 269 15.22 -18.18 -23.40
CA MET A 269 14.58 -17.48 -24.53
C MET A 269 13.17 -17.99 -24.82
N ALA A 270 12.94 -19.30 -24.67
CA ALA A 270 11.60 -19.87 -24.83
C ALA A 270 10.65 -19.34 -23.74
N THR A 271 11.09 -19.32 -22.48
CA THR A 271 10.34 -18.73 -21.37
C THR A 271 9.96 -17.27 -21.65
N ILE A 272 10.92 -16.45 -22.09
CA ILE A 272 10.68 -15.02 -22.40
C ILE A 272 9.62 -14.86 -23.50
N ASN A 273 9.74 -15.65 -24.58
CA ASN A 273 8.81 -15.59 -25.70
C ASN A 273 7.41 -16.06 -25.30
N ILE A 274 7.29 -17.20 -24.61
CA ILE A 274 5.99 -17.71 -24.13
C ILE A 274 5.32 -16.72 -23.18
N CYS A 275 6.07 -16.17 -22.21
CA CYS A 275 5.56 -15.13 -21.30
C CYS A 275 5.13 -13.86 -22.06
N LYS A 276 5.79 -13.50 -23.16
CA LYS A 276 5.37 -12.38 -24.01
C LYS A 276 4.05 -12.69 -24.71
N GLU A 277 3.91 -13.87 -25.30
CA GLU A 277 2.67 -14.27 -25.98
C GLU A 277 1.48 -14.33 -25.02
N PHE A 278 1.63 -14.89 -23.82
CA PHE A 278 0.58 -14.84 -22.80
C PHE A 278 0.14 -13.40 -22.47
N ARG A 279 1.08 -12.46 -22.34
CA ARG A 279 0.77 -11.04 -22.09
C ARG A 279 0.07 -10.38 -23.28
N LEU A 280 0.42 -10.75 -24.51
CA LEU A 280 -0.25 -10.27 -25.72
C LEU A 280 -1.70 -10.76 -25.76
N LYS A 281 -1.94 -12.06 -25.51
CA LYS A 281 -3.30 -12.62 -25.43
C LYS A 281 -4.13 -11.96 -24.33
N ARG A 282 -3.53 -11.71 -23.15
CA ARG A 282 -4.18 -10.94 -22.07
C ARG A 282 -4.63 -9.56 -22.54
N LYS A 283 -3.72 -8.82 -23.18
CA LYS A 283 -4.00 -7.47 -23.68
C LYS A 283 -5.11 -7.50 -24.73
N GLU A 284 -5.06 -8.46 -25.65
CA GLU A 284 -6.08 -8.65 -26.67
C GLU A 284 -7.46 -8.93 -26.06
N MET A 285 -7.56 -9.87 -25.12
CA MET A 285 -8.81 -10.19 -24.40
C MET A 285 -9.37 -8.95 -23.67
N TYR A 286 -8.51 -8.21 -22.99
CA TYR A 286 -8.88 -6.98 -22.29
C TYR A 286 -9.43 -5.89 -23.24
N MET A 287 -8.89 -5.76 -24.46
CA MET A 287 -9.36 -4.76 -25.43
C MET A 287 -10.80 -5.00 -25.91
N TYR A 288 -11.29 -6.24 -25.88
CA TYR A 288 -12.69 -6.54 -26.21
C TYR A 288 -13.65 -6.19 -25.06
N TYR A 289 -13.23 -6.40 -23.82
CA TYR A 289 -14.07 -6.19 -22.62
C TYR A 289 -13.30 -5.44 -21.53
N PRO A 290 -12.95 -4.15 -21.75
CA PRO A 290 -12.07 -3.43 -20.83
C PRO A 290 -12.71 -3.23 -19.45
N LYS A 291 -14.03 -3.06 -19.36
CA LYS A 291 -14.74 -2.93 -18.07
C LYS A 291 -14.53 -4.13 -17.14
N GLU A 292 -14.33 -5.32 -17.69
CA GLU A 292 -14.07 -6.52 -16.90
C GLU A 292 -12.66 -6.51 -16.28
N GLY A 293 -11.68 -5.84 -16.90
CA GLY A 293 -10.28 -5.89 -16.48
C GLY A 293 -9.54 -7.13 -16.97
N ALA A 294 -8.22 -7.11 -16.84
CA ALA A 294 -7.38 -8.23 -17.24
C ALA A 294 -7.20 -9.28 -16.12
N TRP A 295 -6.94 -10.53 -16.49
CA TRP A 295 -6.64 -11.60 -15.54
C TRP A 295 -5.22 -11.47 -14.96
N PHE A 296 -5.06 -11.85 -13.69
CA PHE A 296 -3.77 -11.86 -12.96
C PHE A 296 -2.97 -13.12 -13.24
N SER A 297 -3.65 -14.26 -13.33
CA SER A 297 -3.04 -15.55 -13.66
C SER A 297 -3.91 -16.40 -14.57
N LEU A 298 -3.27 -17.36 -15.21
CA LEU A 298 -3.86 -18.35 -16.10
C LEU A 298 -3.28 -19.73 -15.76
N LYS A 299 -4.15 -20.70 -15.55
CA LYS A 299 -3.84 -22.12 -15.55
C LYS A 299 -4.23 -22.70 -16.90
N MET A 300 -3.29 -23.32 -17.59
CA MET A 300 -3.50 -24.02 -18.85
C MET A 300 -3.11 -25.49 -18.68
N VAL A 301 -4.05 -26.39 -18.98
CA VAL A 301 -3.83 -27.84 -18.93
C VAL A 301 -3.79 -28.35 -20.36
N ILE A 302 -2.65 -28.84 -20.83
CA ILE A 302 -2.45 -29.39 -22.18
C ILE A 302 -2.51 -30.91 -22.09
N ASN A 303 -3.44 -31.54 -22.80
CA ASN A 303 -3.60 -32.99 -22.82
C ASN A 303 -2.68 -33.63 -23.88
N SER A 304 -2.40 -34.93 -23.73
CA SER A 304 -1.59 -35.71 -24.68
C SER A 304 -2.10 -35.73 -26.12
N ASN A 305 -3.38 -35.44 -26.35
CA ASN A 305 -3.97 -35.26 -27.69
C ASN A 305 -3.85 -33.82 -28.23
N SER A 306 -3.02 -32.97 -27.61
CA SER A 306 -2.82 -31.55 -27.94
C SER A 306 -4.06 -30.64 -27.76
N SER A 307 -5.15 -31.14 -27.19
CA SER A 307 -6.22 -30.27 -26.69
C SER A 307 -5.77 -29.56 -25.41
N TYR A 308 -6.38 -28.41 -25.09
CA TYR A 308 -6.08 -27.71 -23.85
C TYR A 308 -7.32 -27.10 -23.22
N ASN A 309 -7.25 -26.93 -21.90
CA ASN A 309 -8.22 -26.17 -21.11
C ASN A 309 -7.53 -24.93 -20.52
N LEU A 310 -8.29 -23.84 -20.39
CA LEU A 310 -7.84 -22.59 -19.81
C LEU A 310 -8.74 -22.20 -18.64
N ASP A 311 -8.11 -21.77 -17.56
CA ASP A 311 -8.76 -21.25 -16.36
C ASP A 311 -8.08 -19.95 -15.94
N PHE A 312 -8.84 -18.85 -15.96
CA PHE A 312 -8.33 -17.49 -15.77
C PHE A 312 -8.72 -16.97 -14.40
N ASN A 313 -7.75 -16.51 -13.63
CA ASN A 313 -7.99 -15.87 -12.35
C ASN A 313 -7.97 -14.34 -12.48
N TYR A 314 -9.12 -13.72 -12.23
CA TYR A 314 -9.28 -12.27 -12.17
C TYR A 314 -9.49 -11.75 -10.73
N ASP A 315 -9.96 -12.63 -9.84
CA ASP A 315 -10.67 -12.23 -8.63
C ASP A 315 -10.29 -13.01 -7.37
N ASN A 316 -9.63 -14.17 -7.49
CA ASN A 316 -9.23 -14.96 -6.34
C ASN A 316 -7.81 -14.58 -5.89
N TRP A 317 -7.72 -13.91 -4.74
CA TRP A 317 -6.44 -13.51 -4.14
C TRP A 317 -5.55 -14.71 -3.80
N ASP A 318 -6.14 -15.76 -3.23
CA ASP A 318 -5.39 -16.92 -2.72
C ASP A 318 -4.78 -17.77 -3.84
N GLU A 319 -5.28 -17.63 -5.06
CA GLU A 319 -4.72 -18.26 -6.26
C GLU A 319 -3.58 -17.47 -6.91
N ILE A 320 -3.33 -16.23 -6.46
CA ILE A 320 -2.14 -15.47 -6.83
C ILE A 320 -1.00 -15.93 -5.90
N PRO A 321 0.13 -16.42 -6.42
CA PRO A 321 1.27 -16.80 -5.58
C PRO A 321 1.72 -15.64 -4.70
N SER A 322 2.11 -15.91 -3.45
CA SER A 322 2.47 -14.90 -2.44
C SER A 322 3.51 -13.88 -2.93
N TYR A 323 4.50 -14.30 -3.71
CA TYR A 323 5.50 -13.40 -4.31
C TYR A 323 4.89 -12.32 -5.24
N PHE A 324 3.71 -12.56 -5.79
CA PHE A 324 2.98 -11.62 -6.66
C PHE A 324 1.88 -10.85 -5.93
N GLN A 325 1.73 -11.08 -4.62
CA GLN A 325 0.76 -10.40 -3.76
C GLN A 325 1.26 -9.04 -3.24
N GLU A 326 2.37 -8.53 -3.80
CA GLU A 326 2.86 -7.18 -3.53
C GLU A 326 1.85 -6.13 -3.99
N LEU A 327 1.42 -5.28 -3.06
CA LEU A 327 0.28 -4.38 -3.26
C LEU A 327 0.56 -3.32 -4.33
N ASP A 328 1.80 -2.85 -4.40
CA ASP A 328 2.28 -1.87 -5.37
C ASP A 328 2.36 -2.47 -6.78
N TRP A 329 2.69 -3.77 -6.89
CA TRP A 329 2.65 -4.51 -8.17
C TRP A 329 1.23 -4.69 -8.67
N ILE A 330 0.31 -5.01 -7.78
CA ILE A 330 -1.10 -5.17 -8.08
C ILE A 330 -1.73 -3.82 -8.49
N LEU A 331 -1.40 -2.74 -7.78
CA LEU A 331 -1.84 -1.39 -8.13
C LEU A 331 -1.29 -0.94 -9.49
N SER A 332 -0.01 -1.24 -9.76
CA SER A 332 0.61 -1.00 -11.07
C SER A 332 -0.06 -1.80 -12.19
N PHE A 333 -0.40 -3.06 -11.92
CA PHE A 333 -1.15 -3.90 -12.85
C PHE A 333 -2.54 -3.34 -13.13
N TYR A 334 -3.29 -2.96 -12.09
CA TYR A 334 -4.59 -2.30 -12.23
C TYR A 334 -4.49 -1.01 -13.04
N THR A 335 -3.44 -0.21 -12.85
CA THR A 335 -3.24 1.04 -13.61
C THR A 335 -3.09 0.77 -15.11
N LYS A 336 -2.50 -0.37 -15.50
CA LYS A 336 -2.36 -0.78 -16.90
C LYS A 336 -3.64 -1.38 -17.48
N PHE A 337 -4.44 -2.04 -16.64
CA PHE A 337 -5.67 -2.73 -17.00
C PHE A 337 -6.80 -2.35 -16.03
N PRO A 338 -7.22 -1.07 -16.02
CA PRO A 338 -8.27 -0.62 -15.12
C PRO A 338 -9.57 -1.37 -15.44
N ARG A 339 -10.44 -1.48 -14.44
CA ARG A 339 -11.76 -2.11 -14.58
C ARG A 339 -12.83 -1.27 -13.92
N SER A 340 -14.09 -1.54 -14.26
CA SER A 340 -15.19 -0.88 -13.58
C SER A 340 -15.37 -1.47 -12.17
N ILE A 341 -16.08 -0.71 -11.33
CA ILE A 341 -16.26 -1.08 -9.93
C ILE A 341 -17.05 -2.37 -9.77
N GLU A 342 -18.00 -2.65 -10.67
CA GLU A 342 -18.81 -3.87 -10.65
C GLU A 342 -18.01 -5.15 -10.93
N TYR A 343 -16.89 -5.06 -11.67
CA TYR A 343 -15.99 -6.20 -11.92
C TYR A 343 -14.78 -6.26 -11.00
N THR A 344 -14.73 -5.41 -9.96
CA THR A 344 -13.59 -5.35 -9.04
C THR A 344 -13.95 -6.02 -7.71
N PRO A 345 -13.27 -7.10 -7.30
CA PRO A 345 -13.53 -7.80 -6.04
C PRO A 345 -13.13 -6.94 -4.83
N LYS A 346 -13.70 -7.26 -3.67
CA LYS A 346 -13.53 -6.46 -2.44
C LYS A 346 -12.06 -6.23 -2.08
N TRP A 347 -11.22 -7.26 -2.16
CA TRP A 347 -9.80 -7.13 -1.82
C TRP A 347 -9.09 -6.14 -2.75
N LEU A 348 -9.40 -6.14 -4.05
CA LEU A 348 -8.76 -5.20 -4.98
C LEU A 348 -9.32 -3.79 -4.80
N ARG A 349 -10.62 -3.64 -4.47
CA ARG A 349 -11.18 -2.32 -4.14
C ARG A 349 -10.48 -1.68 -2.93
N LYS A 350 -10.08 -2.47 -1.93
CA LYS A 350 -9.27 -1.98 -0.79
C LYS A 350 -7.90 -1.45 -1.23
N ILE A 351 -7.26 -2.11 -2.18
CA ILE A 351 -5.94 -1.70 -2.72
C ILE A 351 -6.08 -0.48 -3.61
N VAL A 352 -7.09 -0.46 -4.50
CA VAL A 352 -7.34 0.64 -5.44
C VAL A 352 -7.79 1.90 -4.69
N GLY A 353 -8.74 1.77 -3.75
CA GLY A 353 -9.24 2.86 -2.92
C GLY A 353 -9.62 4.11 -3.74
N SER A 354 -9.27 5.29 -3.23
CA SER A 354 -9.32 6.57 -3.95
C SER A 354 -8.09 6.82 -4.83
N ARG A 355 -7.07 5.95 -4.80
CA ARG A 355 -5.77 6.18 -5.45
C ARG A 355 -5.83 6.09 -6.98
N LYS A 356 -6.78 5.34 -7.53
CA LYS A 356 -7.00 5.19 -8.98
C LYS A 356 -8.49 5.19 -9.29
N LEU A 357 -8.82 5.64 -10.51
CA LEU A 357 -10.20 5.66 -10.99
C LEU A 357 -10.63 4.29 -11.52
N TYR A 358 -11.92 4.01 -11.36
CA TYR A 358 -12.59 2.89 -12.03
C TYR A 358 -13.02 3.30 -13.43
N LEU A 359 -13.11 2.32 -14.33
CA LEU A 359 -13.74 2.56 -15.64
C LEU A 359 -15.24 2.81 -15.46
N THR A 360 -15.76 3.78 -16.19
CA THR A 360 -17.18 4.15 -16.22
C THR A 360 -17.95 3.38 -17.27
#